data_AF-A0A1H0WMV8-F1
#
_entry.id   AF-A0A1H0WMV8-F1
#
_cell.length_a   1.000
_cell.length_b   1.000
_cell.length_c   1.000
_cell.angle_alpha   90.00
_cell.angle_beta   90.00
_cell.angle_gamma   90.00
#
_symmetry.space_group_name_H-M   'P 1'
#
loop_
_entity.id
_entity.type
_entity.pdbx_description
1 polymer ?
#
loop_
_entity_poly.entity_id
_entity_poly.type
_entity_poly.pdbx_seq_one_letter_code
_entity_poly.pdbx_strand_id
1 'polypeptide(L)'
;MNKKTLVTIALSAAAATALPSMAWALSAAEAVDVMARNQYVAPHDLQKQYGYWTASAVSSDGARATVLVKDADGSFTAVRRIDIGGALPGVEQVTQRLRATGYATVYDVELDDGFWEAKARQSTLQGEKVEFVLHPATLEVLSQVGRSGGTLNGQPVPGADQVRQALQVAGYTRIGDIDYDDGFWEAEATNAANQPVELRIEPTTGKVLREKLDD
;
A
#
# COMPACT_ATOMS: atom_id res chain seq x y z
N MET A 1 22.68 -1.77 -76.26
CA MET A 1 22.05 -0.76 -75.38
C MET A 1 21.35 -1.49 -74.24
N ASN A 2 21.74 -1.17 -73.01
CA ASN A 2 21.75 -2.08 -71.86
C ASN A 2 20.43 -2.08 -71.07
N LYS A 3 20.00 -3.28 -70.66
CA LYS A 3 18.90 -3.51 -69.70
C LYS A 3 19.42 -3.25 -68.28
N LYS A 4 18.79 -2.35 -67.53
CA LYS A 4 19.05 -2.17 -66.08
C LYS A 4 18.04 -2.99 -65.29
N THR A 5 18.54 -4.03 -64.62
CA THR A 5 17.80 -4.84 -63.65
C THR A 5 17.76 -4.10 -62.31
N LEU A 6 16.57 -3.90 -61.74
CA LEU A 6 16.38 -3.44 -60.36
C LEU A 6 16.23 -4.67 -59.45
N VAL A 7 17.08 -4.76 -58.43
CA VAL A 7 16.96 -5.76 -57.36
C VAL A 7 16.44 -5.03 -56.12
N THR A 8 15.24 -5.38 -55.69
CA THR A 8 14.65 -4.91 -54.44
C THR A 8 15.06 -5.87 -53.32
N ILE A 9 15.84 -5.40 -52.36
CA ILE A 9 16.16 -6.15 -51.14
C ILE A 9 15.12 -5.77 -50.08
N ALA A 10 14.26 -6.72 -49.72
CA ALA A 10 13.39 -6.57 -48.55
C ALA A 10 14.21 -6.92 -47.29
N LEU A 11 14.41 -5.95 -46.39
CA LEU A 11 14.86 -6.25 -45.03
C LEU A 11 13.66 -6.74 -44.23
N SER A 12 13.68 -8.02 -43.84
CA SER A 12 12.79 -8.57 -42.83
C SER A 12 13.23 -8.04 -41.46
N ALA A 13 12.43 -7.18 -40.83
CA ALA A 13 12.61 -6.84 -39.43
C ALA A 13 12.24 -8.06 -38.58
N ALA A 14 13.23 -8.70 -37.95
CA ALA A 14 12.98 -9.68 -36.91
C ALA A 14 12.42 -8.95 -35.68
N ALA A 15 11.16 -9.20 -35.34
CA ALA A 15 10.58 -8.74 -34.09
C ALA A 15 11.28 -9.49 -32.94
N ALA A 16 12.22 -8.82 -32.27
CA ALA A 16 12.73 -9.28 -31.00
C ALA A 16 11.61 -9.12 -29.97
N THR A 17 10.91 -10.20 -29.65
CA THR A 17 10.03 -10.24 -28.49
C THR A 17 10.92 -10.15 -27.25
N ALA A 18 11.02 -8.97 -26.66
CA ALA A 18 11.63 -8.81 -25.34
C ALA A 18 10.85 -9.69 -24.36
N LEU A 19 11.49 -10.75 -23.87
CA LEU A 19 10.97 -11.47 -22.72
C LEU A 19 10.84 -10.45 -21.57
N PRO A 20 9.72 -10.41 -20.84
CA PRO A 20 9.63 -9.56 -19.66
C PRO A 20 10.76 -9.99 -18.73
N SER A 21 11.72 -9.09 -18.50
CA SER A 21 12.67 -9.24 -17.41
C SER A 21 11.83 -9.47 -16.17
N MET A 22 12.05 -10.59 -15.47
CA MET A 22 11.60 -10.73 -14.09
C MET A 22 12.33 -9.64 -13.31
N ALA A 23 11.74 -8.44 -13.26
CA ALA A 23 12.21 -7.37 -12.43
C ALA A 23 11.94 -7.83 -10.99
N TRP A 24 13.00 -8.26 -10.32
CA TRP A 24 12.96 -8.54 -8.90
C TRP A 24 12.60 -7.23 -8.19
N ALA A 25 11.80 -7.31 -7.13
CA ALA A 25 11.50 -6.14 -6.32
C ALA A 25 12.81 -5.49 -5.85
N LEU A 26 12.92 -4.17 -6.00
CA LEU A 26 14.11 -3.41 -5.64
C LEU A 26 14.54 -3.69 -4.20
N SER A 27 15.84 -3.79 -3.99
CA SER A 27 16.47 -3.77 -2.66
C SER A 27 16.43 -2.37 -2.05
N ALA A 28 16.64 -2.28 -0.73
CA ALA A 28 16.75 -1.01 -0.02
C ALA A 28 17.84 -0.10 -0.62
N ALA A 29 19.00 -0.67 -0.99
CA ALA A 29 20.10 0.09 -1.55
C ALA A 29 19.76 0.66 -2.93
N GLU A 30 19.07 -0.11 -3.79
CA GLU A 30 18.61 0.36 -5.09
C GLU A 30 17.54 1.44 -4.94
N ALA A 31 16.63 1.31 -3.97
CA ALA A 31 15.65 2.34 -3.67
C ALA A 31 16.32 3.67 -3.24
N VAL A 32 17.35 3.62 -2.40
CA VAL A 32 18.12 4.81 -2.00
C VAL A 32 18.84 5.44 -3.20
N ASP A 33 19.37 4.65 -4.13
CA ASP A 33 19.96 5.16 -5.38
C ASP A 33 18.90 5.84 -6.27
N VAL A 34 17.67 5.30 -6.35
CA VAL A 34 16.55 5.97 -7.02
C VAL A 34 16.23 7.32 -6.36
N MET A 35 16.20 7.39 -5.02
CA MET A 35 15.97 8.66 -4.30
C MET A 35 17.06 9.69 -4.65
N ALA A 36 18.34 9.29 -4.62
CA ALA A 36 19.46 10.16 -4.94
C ALA A 36 19.42 10.68 -6.39
N ARG A 37 19.05 9.83 -7.36
CA ARG A 37 18.86 10.22 -8.76
C ARG A 37 17.74 11.23 -8.95
N ASN A 38 16.72 11.18 -8.08
CA ASN A 38 15.64 12.16 -8.02
C ASN A 38 15.97 13.38 -7.14
N GLN A 39 17.25 13.57 -6.79
CA GLN A 39 17.76 14.69 -6.00
C GLN A 39 17.25 14.74 -4.55
N TYR A 40 16.87 13.59 -3.98
CA TYR A 40 16.56 13.43 -2.57
C TYR A 40 17.67 12.64 -1.88
N VAL A 41 18.26 13.25 -0.85
CA VAL A 41 19.40 12.70 -0.11
C VAL A 41 19.06 12.53 1.37
N ALA A 42 19.95 11.85 2.10
CA ALA A 42 19.81 11.56 3.52
C ALA A 42 18.45 10.92 3.87
N PRO A 43 18.14 9.73 3.30
CA PRO A 43 16.93 9.02 3.67
C PRO A 43 17.00 8.59 5.15
N HIS A 44 15.92 8.85 5.86
CA HIS A 44 15.68 8.44 7.24
C HIS A 44 14.41 7.59 7.30
N ASP A 45 14.38 6.67 8.27
CA ASP A 45 13.24 5.78 8.50
C ASP A 45 12.82 5.01 7.25
N LEU A 46 13.81 4.52 6.50
CA LEU A 46 13.58 3.74 5.29
C LEU A 46 12.83 2.45 5.62
N GLN A 47 11.61 2.33 5.11
CA GLN A 47 10.72 1.21 5.35
C GLN A 47 10.06 0.75 4.05
N LYS A 48 9.51 -0.47 4.06
CA LYS A 48 8.76 -1.01 2.94
C LYS A 48 7.31 -1.18 3.33
N GLN A 49 6.42 -0.47 2.63
CA GLN A 49 4.98 -0.49 2.88
C GLN A 49 4.22 -0.47 1.54
N TYR A 50 3.16 -1.27 1.43
CA TYR A 50 2.25 -1.28 0.28
C TYR A 50 2.91 -1.43 -1.11
N GLY A 51 4.07 -2.09 -1.20
CA GLY A 51 4.82 -2.21 -2.46
C GLY A 51 5.74 -1.03 -2.78
N TYR A 52 5.97 -0.13 -1.82
CA TYR A 52 6.86 1.01 -1.95
C TYR A 52 7.92 0.98 -0.85
N TRP A 53 9.12 1.41 -1.20
CA TRP A 53 10.09 1.89 -0.23
C TRP A 53 9.75 3.34 0.11
N THR A 54 9.58 3.67 1.38
CA THR A 54 9.30 5.02 1.85
C THR A 54 10.37 5.52 2.81
N ALA A 55 10.66 6.81 2.76
CA ALA A 55 11.60 7.45 3.68
C ALA A 55 11.31 8.94 3.82
N SER A 56 11.70 9.53 4.95
CA SER A 56 11.91 10.97 5.03
C SER A 56 13.23 11.33 4.34
N ALA A 57 13.23 12.29 3.43
CA ALA A 57 14.45 12.72 2.73
C ALA A 57 14.49 14.25 2.53
N VAL A 58 15.66 14.76 2.17
CA VAL A 58 15.90 16.19 1.93
C VAL A 58 16.20 16.41 0.45
N SER A 59 15.46 17.30 -0.20
CA SER A 59 15.74 17.72 -1.58
C SER A 59 16.95 18.64 -1.67
N SER A 60 17.48 18.81 -2.88
CA SER A 60 18.63 19.68 -3.18
C SER A 60 18.44 21.15 -2.76
N ASP A 61 17.20 21.62 -2.69
CA ASP A 61 16.82 22.96 -2.20
C ASP A 61 16.70 23.04 -0.66
N GLY A 62 16.96 21.95 0.06
CA GLY A 62 16.89 21.86 1.51
C GLY A 62 15.48 21.56 2.06
N ALA A 63 14.47 21.37 1.22
CA ALA A 63 13.14 21.02 1.68
C ALA A 63 13.05 19.55 2.12
N ARG A 64 12.25 19.27 3.15
CA ARG A 64 11.96 17.90 3.60
C ARG A 64 10.74 17.35 2.85
N ALA A 65 10.80 16.09 2.48
CA ALA A 65 9.70 15.36 1.87
C ALA A 65 9.64 13.93 2.40
N THR A 66 8.46 13.32 2.36
CA THR A 66 8.35 11.86 2.36
C THR A 66 8.48 11.39 0.92
N VAL A 67 9.39 10.49 0.63
CA VAL A 67 9.63 9.96 -0.71
C VAL A 67 9.20 8.51 -0.79
N LEU A 68 8.61 8.13 -1.92
CA LEU A 68 8.14 6.79 -2.22
C LEU A 68 8.85 6.29 -3.49
N VAL A 69 9.34 5.06 -3.45
CA VAL A 69 9.91 4.35 -4.61
C VAL A 69 9.17 3.03 -4.78
N LYS A 70 8.45 2.85 -5.89
CA LYS A 70 7.74 1.61 -6.18
C LYS A 70 8.73 0.47 -6.36
N ASP A 71 8.56 -0.61 -5.63
CA ASP A 71 9.52 -1.71 -5.61
C ASP A 71 9.61 -2.47 -6.94
N ALA A 72 8.52 -2.49 -7.71
CA ALA A 72 8.41 -3.24 -8.94
C ALA A 72 9.16 -2.61 -10.13
N ASP A 73 9.23 -1.28 -10.18
CA ASP A 73 9.74 -0.55 -11.36
C ASP A 73 10.58 0.69 -11.05
N GLY A 74 10.74 1.05 -9.77
CA GLY A 74 11.50 2.23 -9.36
C GLY A 74 10.80 3.56 -9.60
N SER A 75 9.50 3.57 -9.89
CA SER A 75 8.71 4.80 -10.00
C SER A 75 8.83 5.61 -8.71
N PHE A 76 9.10 6.92 -8.85
CA PHE A 76 9.41 7.80 -7.74
C PHE A 76 8.32 8.86 -7.53
N THR A 77 7.91 9.07 -6.28
CA THR A 77 7.01 10.15 -5.87
C THR A 77 7.60 10.87 -4.67
N ALA A 78 7.61 12.20 -4.66
CA ALA A 78 7.94 13.00 -3.48
C ALA A 78 6.70 13.71 -2.97
N VAL A 79 6.48 13.64 -1.66
CA VAL A 79 5.33 14.20 -0.96
C VAL A 79 5.83 15.30 -0.04
N ARG A 80 5.57 16.56 -0.42
CA ARG A 80 5.81 17.72 0.44
C ARG A 80 4.50 18.32 0.85
N ARG A 81 4.43 18.77 2.10
CA ARG A 81 3.22 19.40 2.66
C ARG A 81 2.71 20.58 1.84
N ILE A 82 3.61 21.35 1.22
CA ILE A 82 3.27 22.51 0.39
C ILE A 82 2.59 22.12 -0.95
N ASP A 83 2.79 20.90 -1.42
CA ASP A 83 2.25 20.44 -2.70
C ASP A 83 0.82 19.88 -2.56
N ILE A 84 0.37 19.56 -1.34
CA ILE A 84 -0.95 18.98 -1.04
C ILE A 84 -2.08 19.97 -1.32
N GLY A 85 -3.10 19.52 -2.06
CA GLY A 85 -4.21 20.36 -2.51
C GLY A 85 -3.88 21.25 -3.71
N GLY A 86 -2.68 21.11 -4.28
CA GLY A 86 -2.22 21.80 -5.48
C GLY A 86 -1.66 20.82 -6.50
N ALA A 87 -0.34 20.61 -6.47
CA ALA A 87 0.34 19.66 -7.35
C ALA A 87 0.05 18.20 -6.99
N LEU A 88 -0.26 17.93 -5.73
CA LEU A 88 -0.75 16.64 -5.23
C LEU A 88 -2.22 16.76 -4.82
N PRO A 89 -3.00 15.67 -4.94
CA PRO A 89 -4.34 15.57 -4.37
C PRO A 89 -4.39 16.05 -2.92
N GLY A 90 -5.50 16.66 -2.52
CA GLY A 90 -5.84 16.93 -1.12
C GLY A 90 -7.02 16.08 -0.65
N VAL A 91 -7.48 16.34 0.57
CA VAL A 91 -8.58 15.61 1.23
C VAL A 91 -9.84 15.54 0.37
N GLU A 92 -10.18 16.64 -0.32
CA GLU A 92 -11.37 16.68 -1.18
C GLU A 92 -11.26 15.71 -2.35
N GLN A 93 -10.12 15.66 -3.04
CA GLN A 93 -9.91 14.76 -4.18
C GLN A 93 -9.92 13.29 -3.75
N VAL A 94 -9.33 12.97 -2.58
CA VAL A 94 -9.38 11.61 -2.00
C VAL A 94 -10.82 11.22 -1.68
N THR A 95 -11.58 12.12 -1.04
CA THR A 95 -12.99 11.92 -0.72
C THR A 95 -13.83 11.69 -1.96
N GLN A 96 -13.64 12.51 -3.00
CA GLN A 96 -14.35 12.37 -4.28
C GLN A 96 -14.00 11.06 -4.98
N ARG A 97 -12.71 10.64 -4.95
CA ARG A 97 -12.26 9.36 -5.51
C ARG A 97 -13.00 8.18 -4.87
N LEU A 98 -13.05 8.12 -3.54
CA LEU A 98 -13.73 7.02 -2.84
C LEU A 98 -15.26 7.06 -3.05
N ARG A 99 -15.88 8.24 -3.05
CA ARG A 99 -17.31 8.39 -3.38
C ARG A 99 -17.65 7.91 -4.79
N ALA A 100 -16.78 8.17 -5.75
CA ALA A 100 -16.95 7.70 -7.14
C ALA A 100 -16.92 6.16 -7.26
N THR A 101 -16.40 5.46 -6.25
CA THR A 101 -16.39 3.98 -6.18
C THR A 101 -17.57 3.39 -5.40
N GLY A 102 -18.51 4.22 -4.95
CA GLY A 102 -19.74 3.77 -4.27
C GLY A 102 -19.73 3.91 -2.75
N TYR A 103 -18.72 4.56 -2.16
CA TYR A 103 -18.70 4.85 -0.73
C TYR A 103 -19.43 6.16 -0.40
N ALA A 104 -20.64 6.07 0.14
CA ALA A 104 -21.44 7.25 0.49
C ALA A 104 -20.82 8.10 1.61
N THR A 105 -20.19 7.44 2.59
CA THR A 105 -19.54 8.12 3.72
C THR A 105 -18.05 7.87 3.68
N VAL A 106 -17.27 8.93 3.73
CA VAL A 106 -15.80 8.91 3.80
C VAL A 106 -15.41 9.86 4.93
N TYR A 107 -14.56 9.40 5.82
CA TYR A 107 -14.14 10.07 7.05
C TYR A 107 -12.72 9.65 7.40
N ASP A 108 -12.13 10.31 8.41
CA ASP A 108 -10.74 10.09 8.84
C ASP A 108 -9.76 10.08 7.66
N VAL A 109 -9.89 11.08 6.78
CA VAL A 109 -9.03 11.22 5.60
C VAL A 109 -7.80 12.00 6.00
N GLU A 110 -6.65 11.32 6.03
CA GLU A 110 -5.38 11.91 6.40
C GLU A 110 -4.24 11.43 5.53
N LEU A 111 -3.17 12.22 5.49
CA LEU A 111 -1.95 11.86 4.79
C LEU A 111 -0.93 11.48 5.84
N ASP A 112 -0.58 10.20 5.90
CA ASP A 112 0.41 9.67 6.83
C ASP A 112 1.42 8.78 6.11
N ASP A 113 2.68 8.82 6.56
CA ASP A 113 3.80 8.07 5.97
C ASP A 113 3.93 8.16 4.43
N GLY A 114 3.40 9.25 3.85
CA GLY A 114 3.40 9.50 2.41
C GLY A 114 2.26 8.86 1.63
N PHE A 115 1.26 8.28 2.30
CA PHE A 115 0.05 7.73 1.69
C PHE A 115 -1.20 8.44 2.20
N TRP A 116 -2.26 8.40 1.40
CA TRP A 116 -3.58 8.80 1.89
C TRP A 116 -4.22 7.63 2.62
N GLU A 117 -4.58 7.83 3.87
CA GLU A 117 -5.42 6.92 4.64
C GLU A 117 -6.84 7.48 4.73
N ALA A 118 -7.83 6.59 4.70
CA ALA A 118 -9.23 6.97 4.82
C ALA A 118 -10.09 5.82 5.33
N LYS A 119 -11.11 6.15 6.09
CA LYS A 119 -12.17 5.20 6.49
C LYS A 119 -13.44 5.52 5.71
N ALA A 120 -14.12 4.50 5.22
CA ALA A 120 -15.32 4.69 4.41
C ALA A 120 -16.38 3.61 4.62
N ARG A 121 -17.64 3.97 4.32
CA ARG A 121 -18.81 3.08 4.37
C ARG A 121 -19.66 3.26 3.12
N GLN A 122 -20.16 2.15 2.57
CA GLN A 122 -21.01 2.15 1.38
C GLN A 122 -22.35 2.86 1.61
N SER A 123 -22.93 2.71 2.80
CA SER A 123 -24.15 3.42 3.20
C SER A 123 -24.02 4.01 4.60
N THR A 124 -24.76 5.11 4.85
CA THR A 124 -24.80 5.84 6.11
C THR A 124 -25.57 5.10 7.21
N LEU A 125 -26.44 4.16 6.84
CA LEU A 125 -27.29 3.41 7.76
C LEU A 125 -26.74 2.00 8.02
N GLN A 126 -26.10 1.41 7.01
CA GLN A 126 -25.64 0.04 7.00
C GLN A 126 -24.40 -0.05 6.12
N GLY A 127 -23.35 -0.71 6.60
CA GLY A 127 -22.11 -0.88 5.84
C GLY A 127 -20.93 -1.05 6.77
N GLU A 128 -20.07 -2.00 6.45
CA GLU A 128 -18.83 -2.18 7.19
C GLU A 128 -17.93 -0.94 7.04
N LYS A 129 -17.17 -0.63 8.11
CA LYS A 129 -16.00 0.24 8.01
C LYS A 129 -15.02 -0.45 7.06
N VAL A 130 -14.61 0.24 6.01
CA VAL A 130 -13.52 -0.17 5.14
C VAL A 130 -12.41 0.87 5.28
N GLU A 131 -11.20 0.40 5.56
CA GLU A 131 -10.00 1.20 5.61
C GLU A 131 -9.30 1.17 4.25
N PHE A 132 -8.87 2.34 3.81
CA PHE A 132 -8.22 2.57 2.53
C PHE A 132 -6.84 3.16 2.74
N VAL A 133 -5.89 2.66 1.96
CA VAL A 133 -4.60 3.32 1.73
C VAL A 133 -4.49 3.60 0.24
N LEU A 134 -4.20 4.84 -0.15
CA LEU A 134 -4.06 5.25 -1.53
C LEU A 134 -2.70 5.90 -1.80
N HIS A 135 -2.18 5.69 -3.00
CA HIS A 135 -0.96 6.37 -3.46
C HIS A 135 -1.18 7.89 -3.49
N PRO A 136 -0.22 8.70 -2.96
CA PRO A 136 -0.42 10.13 -2.67
C PRO A 136 -0.73 10.98 -3.91
N ALA A 137 -0.21 10.61 -5.07
CA ALA A 137 -0.34 11.39 -6.30
C ALA A 137 -1.43 10.85 -7.25
N THR A 138 -1.52 9.52 -7.39
CA THR A 138 -2.37 8.86 -8.40
C THR A 138 -3.73 8.46 -7.84
N LEU A 139 -3.87 8.42 -6.51
CA LEU A 139 -5.04 7.86 -5.81
C LEU A 139 -5.36 6.41 -6.27
N GLU A 140 -4.34 5.67 -6.68
CA GLU A 140 -4.40 4.22 -6.79
C GLU A 140 -4.68 3.64 -5.41
N VAL A 141 -5.66 2.74 -5.30
CA VAL A 141 -5.98 2.05 -4.04
C VAL A 141 -4.94 0.95 -3.83
N LEU A 142 -4.12 1.11 -2.79
CA LEU A 142 -3.05 0.17 -2.43
C LEU A 142 -3.50 -0.81 -1.34
N SER A 143 -4.40 -0.37 -0.46
CA SER A 143 -5.07 -1.21 0.53
C SER A 143 -6.56 -0.86 0.56
N GLN A 144 -7.39 -1.88 0.68
CA GLN A 144 -8.83 -1.79 0.91
C GLN A 144 -9.23 -3.00 1.74
N VAL A 145 -9.45 -2.79 3.04
CA VAL A 145 -9.77 -3.88 3.97
C VAL A 145 -10.94 -3.49 4.85
N GLY A 146 -11.96 -4.35 4.88
CA GLY A 146 -13.08 -4.26 5.82
C GLY A 146 -13.16 -5.52 6.67
N ARG A 147 -14.21 -5.61 7.50
CA ARG A 147 -14.49 -6.79 8.32
C ARG A 147 -14.61 -8.07 7.49
N SER A 148 -15.11 -7.96 6.26
CA SER A 148 -15.24 -9.05 5.29
C SER A 148 -13.92 -9.47 4.63
N GLY A 149 -12.81 -8.79 4.93
CA GLY A 149 -11.51 -8.95 4.29
C GLY A 149 -11.30 -7.90 3.20
N GLY A 150 -10.42 -8.20 2.25
CA GLY A 150 -10.16 -7.28 1.14
C GLY A 150 -8.85 -7.55 0.44
N THR A 151 -8.15 -6.48 0.06
CA THR A 151 -6.86 -6.57 -0.63
C THR A 151 -5.84 -5.61 -0.03
N LEU A 152 -4.60 -6.08 0.12
CA LEU A 152 -3.45 -5.28 0.51
C LEU A 152 -2.32 -5.56 -0.48
N ASN A 153 -1.89 -4.52 -1.20
CA ASN A 153 -0.89 -4.60 -2.27
C ASN A 153 -1.17 -5.74 -3.28
N GLY A 154 -2.44 -5.87 -3.69
CA GLY A 154 -2.93 -6.92 -4.60
C GLY A 154 -3.01 -8.32 -4.01
N GLN A 155 -2.61 -8.53 -2.75
CA GLN A 155 -2.78 -9.80 -2.05
C GLN A 155 -4.13 -9.84 -1.32
N PRO A 156 -4.81 -11.00 -1.29
CA PRO A 156 -6.04 -11.14 -0.52
C PRO A 156 -5.76 -11.02 0.98
N VAL A 157 -6.64 -10.32 1.69
CA VAL A 157 -6.65 -10.20 3.14
C VAL A 157 -7.84 -11.00 3.68
N PRO A 158 -7.64 -11.98 4.59
CA PRO A 158 -8.73 -12.71 5.22
C PRO A 158 -9.62 -11.76 6.02
N GLY A 159 -10.92 -12.03 6.07
CA GLY A 159 -11.87 -11.33 6.93
C GLY A 159 -11.82 -11.78 8.39
N ALA A 160 -12.52 -11.05 9.25
CA ALA A 160 -12.52 -11.25 10.70
C ALA A 160 -12.87 -12.68 11.14
N ASP A 161 -13.78 -13.37 10.44
CA ASP A 161 -14.15 -14.74 10.76
C ASP A 161 -13.02 -15.74 10.46
N GLN A 162 -12.22 -15.49 9.43
CA GLN A 162 -11.06 -16.31 9.09
C GLN A 162 -9.90 -16.04 10.06
N VAL A 163 -9.71 -14.78 10.45
CA VAL A 163 -8.76 -14.40 11.52
C VAL A 163 -9.12 -15.07 12.83
N ARG A 164 -10.40 -15.06 13.22
CA ARG A 164 -10.91 -15.77 14.39
C ARG A 164 -10.53 -17.25 14.39
N GLN A 165 -10.72 -17.91 13.25
CA GLN A 165 -10.37 -19.33 13.09
C GLN A 165 -8.86 -19.56 13.24
N ALA A 166 -8.03 -18.68 12.65
CA ALA A 166 -6.58 -18.75 12.80
C ALA A 166 -6.15 -18.62 14.27
N LEU A 167 -6.76 -17.68 15.02
CA LEU A 167 -6.50 -17.50 16.45
C LEU A 167 -6.94 -18.72 17.28
N GLN A 168 -8.09 -19.32 16.97
CA GLN A 168 -8.55 -20.56 17.64
C GLN A 168 -7.55 -21.71 17.42
N VAL A 169 -7.04 -21.86 16.20
CA VAL A 169 -6.01 -22.86 15.86
C VAL A 169 -4.70 -22.58 16.60
N ALA A 170 -4.36 -21.30 16.80
CA ALA A 170 -3.20 -20.88 17.59
C ALA A 170 -3.39 -21.08 19.12
N GLY A 171 -4.56 -21.53 19.58
CA GLY A 171 -4.84 -21.85 20.98
C GLY A 171 -5.47 -20.72 21.80
N TYR A 172 -5.83 -19.60 21.16
CA TYR A 172 -6.58 -18.53 21.81
C TYR A 172 -8.05 -18.92 22.00
N THR A 173 -8.62 -18.47 23.10
CA THR A 173 -10.04 -18.70 23.44
C THR A 173 -10.73 -17.36 23.73
N ARG A 174 -12.06 -17.37 23.87
CA ARG A 174 -12.88 -16.16 24.13
C ARG A 174 -12.53 -14.98 23.21
N ILE A 175 -12.32 -15.27 21.94
CA ILE A 175 -11.90 -14.28 20.95
C ILE A 175 -13.08 -13.32 20.71
N GLY A 176 -12.83 -12.03 20.79
CA GLY A 176 -13.79 -10.94 20.66
C GLY A 176 -13.22 -9.82 19.81
N ASP A 177 -14.04 -8.80 19.56
CA ASP A 177 -13.62 -7.48 19.07
C ASP A 177 -12.52 -7.51 18.00
N ILE A 178 -12.79 -8.30 16.95
CA ILE A 178 -11.88 -8.41 15.80
C ILE A 178 -12.19 -7.28 14.84
N ASP A 179 -11.25 -6.37 14.69
CA ASP A 179 -11.31 -5.27 13.75
C ASP A 179 -9.98 -5.06 13.02
N TYR A 180 -10.06 -4.32 11.92
CA TYR A 180 -8.90 -3.92 11.15
C TYR A 180 -8.67 -2.43 11.39
N ASP A 181 -7.49 -2.08 11.87
CA ASP A 181 -7.05 -0.70 12.09
C ASP A 181 -5.52 -0.59 11.92
N ASP A 182 -5.05 0.59 11.49
CA ASP A 182 -3.64 0.93 11.30
C ASP A 182 -2.85 -0.09 10.45
N GLY A 183 -3.53 -0.73 9.49
CA GLY A 183 -2.93 -1.77 8.65
C GLY A 183 -2.80 -3.17 9.27
N PHE A 184 -3.40 -3.44 10.44
CA PHE A 184 -3.34 -4.74 11.10
C PHE A 184 -4.73 -5.22 11.53
N TRP A 185 -4.84 -6.53 11.74
CA TRP A 185 -5.95 -7.07 12.52
C TRP A 185 -5.65 -6.90 14.01
N GLU A 186 -6.61 -6.41 14.76
CA GLU A 186 -6.60 -6.38 16.22
C GLU A 186 -7.70 -7.30 16.76
N ALA A 187 -7.47 -7.89 17.92
CA ALA A 187 -8.44 -8.78 18.57
C ALA A 187 -8.20 -8.88 20.07
N GLU A 188 -9.29 -8.94 20.83
CA GLU A 188 -9.27 -9.36 22.23
C GLU A 188 -9.40 -10.89 22.31
N ALA A 189 -8.65 -11.52 23.23
CA ALA A 189 -8.70 -12.95 23.44
C ALA A 189 -8.25 -13.36 24.85
N THR A 190 -8.36 -14.65 25.16
CA THR A 190 -7.74 -15.28 26.34
C THR A 190 -6.63 -16.22 25.89
N ASN A 191 -5.42 -16.00 26.39
CA ASN A 191 -4.24 -16.81 26.07
C ASN A 191 -4.21 -18.16 26.82
N ALA A 192 -3.22 -19.00 26.55
CA ALA A 192 -3.08 -20.32 27.17
C ALA A 192 -2.83 -20.29 28.69
N ALA A 193 -2.38 -19.15 29.23
CA ALA A 193 -2.23 -18.92 30.67
C ALA A 193 -3.54 -18.45 31.33
N ASN A 194 -4.66 -18.45 30.60
CA ASN A 194 -5.97 -17.97 31.03
C ASN A 194 -5.95 -16.48 31.42
N GLN A 195 -5.16 -15.67 30.70
CA GLN A 195 -5.10 -14.22 30.85
C GLN A 195 -5.77 -13.53 29.65
N PRO A 196 -6.53 -12.44 29.87
CA PRO A 196 -7.03 -11.61 28.78
C PRO A 196 -5.88 -10.86 28.10
N VAL A 197 -5.93 -10.79 26.77
CA VAL A 197 -4.89 -10.20 25.94
C VAL A 197 -5.47 -9.47 24.73
N GLU A 198 -4.79 -8.38 24.37
CA GLU A 198 -4.94 -7.65 23.13
C GLU A 198 -3.87 -8.15 22.14
N LEU A 199 -4.30 -8.52 20.93
CA LEU A 199 -3.45 -9.11 19.90
C LEU A 199 -3.32 -8.15 18.71
N ARG A 200 -2.09 -7.97 18.22
CA ARG A 200 -1.84 -7.39 16.88
C ARG A 200 -1.43 -8.50 15.93
N ILE A 201 -2.13 -8.60 14.81
CA ILE A 201 -2.10 -9.76 13.93
C ILE A 201 -1.74 -9.29 12.52
N GLU A 202 -0.81 -10.02 11.89
CA GLU A 202 -0.37 -9.72 10.53
C GLU A 202 -1.54 -9.91 9.56
N PRO A 203 -1.82 -8.91 8.71
CA PRO A 203 -3.07 -8.81 7.96
C PRO A 203 -3.28 -9.97 6.99
N THR A 204 -2.24 -10.45 6.30
CA THR A 204 -2.39 -11.42 5.21
C THR A 204 -2.36 -12.88 5.66
N THR A 205 -1.58 -13.19 6.70
CA THR A 205 -1.31 -14.54 7.20
C THR A 205 -2.10 -14.90 8.45
N GLY A 206 -2.63 -13.91 9.18
CA GLY A 206 -3.29 -14.12 10.46
C GLY A 206 -2.33 -14.49 11.60
N LYS A 207 -1.02 -14.30 11.42
CA LYS A 207 0.00 -14.57 12.45
C LYS A 207 -0.04 -13.49 13.53
N VAL A 208 -0.06 -13.88 14.80
CA VAL A 208 0.12 -12.94 15.92
C VAL A 208 1.53 -12.36 15.89
N LEU A 209 1.62 -11.03 15.79
CA LEU A 209 2.86 -10.25 15.82
C LEU A 209 3.18 -9.75 17.22
N ARG A 210 2.14 -9.42 17.99
CA ARG A 210 2.25 -8.90 19.35
C ARG A 210 1.09 -9.43 20.19
N GLU A 211 1.41 -9.81 21.42
CA GLU A 211 0.46 -10.08 22.50
C GLU A 211 0.75 -9.10 23.64
N LYS A 212 -0.29 -8.48 24.18
CA LYS A 212 -0.22 -7.56 25.31
C LYS A 212 -1.29 -7.96 26.31
N LEU A 213 -0.96 -8.01 27.60
CA LEU A 213 -1.97 -8.21 28.65
C LEU A 213 -2.97 -7.06 28.62
N ASP A 214 -4.24 -7.42 28.70
CA ASP A 214 -5.37 -6.50 28.82
C ASP A 214 -5.69 -6.32 30.31
N ASP A 215 -5.65 -5.07 30.81
CA ASP A 215 -5.66 -4.72 32.23
C ASP A 215 -7.00 -4.19 32.77
#